data_AF-A0A7W0L572-F1
#
_entry.id   AF-A0A7W0L572-F1
#
_cell.length_a   1.000
_cell.length_b   1.000
_cell.length_c   1.000
_cell.angle_alpha   90.00
_cell.angle_beta   90.00
_cell.angle_gamma   90.00
#
_symmetry.space_group_name_H-M   'P 1'
#
loop_
_entity.id
_entity.type
_entity.pdbx_description
1 polymer ?
#
loop_
_entity_poly.entity_id
_entity_poly.type
_entity_poly.pdbx_seq_one_letter_code
_entity_poly.pdbx_strand_id
1 'polypeptide(L)'
;AEHDARASAAAGRISRWREETREERIGIAQSAEHRFGRKVAWGATCGSTSTLFTHLAIPVMTRLRQPERQVLDTLVESGVARSRSEALAWSVRLVGQHTEDWLVELRTAMESVDEVRARGPQTG
;
A
#
# COMPACT_ATOMS: atom_id res chain seq x y z
N ALA A 1 28.66 5.75 4.18
CA ALA A 1 29.56 4.95 3.32
C ALA A 1 29.39 3.44 3.55
N GLU A 2 29.87 2.88 4.67
CA GLU A 2 29.78 1.42 4.90
C GLU A 2 28.34 0.93 5.17
N HIS A 3 27.55 1.74 5.89
CA HIS A 3 26.12 1.47 6.10
C HIS A 3 25.34 1.45 4.78
N ASP A 4 25.62 2.40 3.88
CA ASP A 4 24.97 2.51 2.56
C ASP A 4 25.35 1.33 1.66
N ALA A 5 26.61 0.89 1.69
CA ALA A 5 27.07 -0.29 0.97
C ALA A 5 26.37 -1.57 1.48
N ARG A 6 26.19 -1.71 2.79
CA ARG A 6 25.45 -2.83 3.40
C ARG A 6 23.96 -2.81 3.02
N ALA A 7 23.33 -1.64 3.03
CA ALA A 7 21.94 -1.47 2.63
C ALA A 7 21.72 -1.76 1.13
N SER A 8 22.63 -1.30 0.27
CA SER A 8 22.59 -1.59 -1.17
C SER A 8 22.77 -3.08 -1.46
N ALA A 9 23.73 -3.74 -0.78
CA ALA A 9 23.90 -5.19 -0.90
C ALA A 9 22.67 -5.97 -0.39
N ALA A 10 22.03 -5.51 0.68
CA ALA A 10 20.79 -6.10 1.20
C ALA A 10 19.62 -5.93 0.21
N ALA A 11 19.45 -4.75 -0.38
CA ALA A 11 18.46 -4.50 -1.43
C ALA A 11 18.69 -5.40 -2.65
N GLY A 12 19.95 -5.60 -3.06
CA GLY A 12 20.31 -6.52 -4.15
C GLY A 12 19.95 -7.98 -3.84
N ARG A 13 20.19 -8.45 -2.60
CA ARG A 13 19.78 -9.80 -2.16
C ARG A 13 18.26 -9.95 -2.13
N ILE A 14 17.56 -8.96 -1.60
CA ILE A 14 16.09 -8.90 -1.57
C ILE A 14 15.51 -8.97 -2.99
N SER A 15 16.09 -8.24 -3.94
CA SER A 15 15.66 -8.23 -5.34
C SER A 15 15.87 -9.59 -6.01
N ARG A 16 17.03 -10.23 -5.85
CA ARG A 16 17.28 -11.59 -6.38
C ARG A 16 16.34 -12.62 -5.77
N TRP A 17 16.20 -12.63 -4.44
CA TRP A 17 15.28 -13.53 -3.75
C TRP A 17 13.84 -13.35 -4.22
N ARG A 18 13.43 -12.09 -4.46
CA ARG A 18 12.13 -11.78 -5.02
C ARG A 18 11.93 -12.43 -6.39
N GLU A 19 12.92 -12.42 -7.26
CA GLU A 19 12.77 -13.04 -8.57
C GLU A 19 12.80 -14.57 -8.48
N GLU A 20 13.74 -15.14 -7.73
CA GLU A 20 13.93 -16.59 -7.60
C GLU A 20 12.73 -17.29 -6.95
N THR A 21 12.06 -16.67 -5.97
CA THR A 21 10.93 -17.29 -5.24
C THR A 21 9.56 -16.84 -5.76
N ARG A 22 9.49 -16.28 -6.98
CA ARG A 22 8.25 -15.70 -7.53
C ARG A 22 7.08 -16.68 -7.56
N GLU A 23 7.27 -17.85 -8.17
CA GLU A 23 6.18 -18.81 -8.40
C GLU A 23 5.64 -19.36 -7.07
N GLU A 24 6.53 -19.75 -6.18
CA GLU A 24 6.19 -20.27 -4.85
C GLU A 24 5.39 -19.23 -4.04
N ARG A 25 5.85 -17.97 -4.00
CA ARG A 25 5.12 -16.90 -3.30
C ARG A 25 3.74 -16.65 -3.90
N ILE A 26 3.60 -16.71 -5.23
CA ILE A 26 2.30 -16.54 -5.89
C ILE A 26 1.36 -17.71 -5.50
N GLY A 27 1.85 -18.95 -5.48
CA GLY A 27 1.06 -20.11 -5.08
C GLY A 27 0.59 -20.04 -3.63
N ILE A 28 1.47 -19.60 -2.72
CA ILE A 28 1.11 -19.37 -1.31
C ILE A 28 0.09 -18.24 -1.19
N ALA A 29 0.28 -17.14 -1.93
CA ALA A 29 -0.65 -16.01 -1.93
C ALA A 29 -2.03 -16.45 -2.37
N GLN A 30 -2.15 -17.15 -3.50
CA GLN A 30 -3.43 -17.62 -4.03
C GLN A 30 -4.14 -18.56 -3.04
N SER A 31 -3.38 -19.46 -2.41
CA SER A 31 -3.91 -20.39 -1.42
C SER A 31 -4.41 -19.68 -0.15
N ALA A 32 -3.65 -18.70 0.35
CA ALA A 32 -4.05 -17.86 1.47
C ALA A 32 -5.26 -16.98 1.13
N GLU A 33 -5.28 -16.37 -0.07
CA GLU A 33 -6.41 -15.58 -0.56
C GLU A 33 -7.69 -16.41 -0.66
N HIS A 34 -7.59 -17.64 -1.17
CA HIS A 34 -8.72 -18.57 -1.26
C HIS A 34 -9.23 -18.96 0.14
N ARG A 35 -8.33 -19.30 1.07
CA ARG A 35 -8.68 -19.74 2.42
C ARG A 35 -9.26 -18.63 3.28
N PHE A 36 -8.69 -17.43 3.22
CA PHE A 36 -9.02 -16.34 4.13
C PHE A 36 -9.93 -15.27 3.51
N GLY A 37 -10.19 -15.34 2.19
CA GLY A 37 -11.02 -14.36 1.49
C GLY A 37 -10.45 -12.94 1.48
N ARG A 38 -9.15 -12.78 1.75
CA ARG A 38 -8.45 -11.50 1.86
C ARG A 38 -7.22 -11.50 0.98
N LYS A 39 -7.03 -10.40 0.25
CA LYS A 39 -5.85 -10.17 -0.59
C LYS A 39 -4.56 -10.10 0.23
N VAL A 40 -3.47 -10.66 -0.29
CA VAL A 40 -2.19 -10.80 0.43
C VAL A 40 -1.12 -9.89 -0.19
N ALA A 41 -0.40 -9.16 0.66
CA ALA A 41 0.81 -8.42 0.28
C ALA A 41 2.06 -9.19 0.70
N TRP A 42 3.17 -8.91 0.03
CA TRP A 42 4.46 -9.53 0.28
C TRP A 42 5.55 -8.50 0.48
N GLY A 43 6.53 -8.87 1.29
CA GLY A 43 7.82 -8.20 1.39
C GLY A 43 8.90 -9.17 1.83
N ALA A 44 10.14 -8.69 1.87
CA ALA A 44 11.25 -9.42 2.43
C ALA A 44 12.13 -8.49 3.28
N THR A 45 12.81 -9.10 4.23
CA THR A 45 13.76 -8.41 5.12
C THR A 45 15.12 -9.10 5.04
N CYS A 46 16.18 -8.32 4.91
CA CYS A 46 17.56 -8.78 4.93
C CYS A 46 18.36 -7.87 5.87
N GLY A 47 18.68 -8.39 7.06
CA GLY A 47 19.28 -7.58 8.13
C GLY A 47 18.32 -6.45 8.54
N SER A 48 18.80 -5.21 8.50
CA SER A 48 18.00 -4.01 8.80
C SER A 48 17.21 -3.46 7.59
N THR A 49 17.35 -4.05 6.40
CA THR A 49 16.67 -3.57 5.20
C THR A 49 15.39 -4.37 4.97
N SER A 50 14.26 -3.70 4.88
CA SER A 50 12.97 -4.30 4.53
C SER A 50 12.41 -3.70 3.26
N THR A 51 11.72 -4.49 2.45
CA THR A 51 11.09 -4.03 1.20
C THR A 51 9.77 -4.75 0.99
N LEU A 52 8.68 -3.99 0.80
CA LEU A 52 7.40 -4.53 0.35
C LEU A 52 7.37 -4.56 -1.19
N PHE A 53 6.91 -5.66 -1.77
CA PHE A 53 6.87 -5.91 -3.22
C PHE A 53 5.52 -5.64 -3.85
N THR A 54 4.45 -5.75 -3.05
CA THR A 54 3.07 -5.58 -3.50
C THR A 54 2.34 -4.74 -2.47
N HIS A 55 2.04 -3.49 -2.82
CA HIS A 55 0.96 -2.77 -2.16
C HIS A 55 -0.34 -3.35 -2.71
N LEU A 56 -1.26 -3.77 -1.84
CA LEU A 56 -2.59 -4.20 -2.27
C LEU A 56 -3.23 -3.09 -3.12
N ALA A 57 -3.20 -3.24 -4.45
CA ALA A 57 -4.12 -2.53 -5.33
C ALA A 57 -5.46 -3.25 -5.21
N ILE A 58 -6.19 -3.03 -4.11
CA ILE A 58 -7.62 -3.31 -4.10
C ILE A 58 -8.19 -2.60 -5.33
N PRO A 59 -9.06 -3.23 -6.14
CA PRO A 59 -9.63 -2.54 -7.29
C PRO A 59 -10.55 -1.42 -6.80
N VAL A 60 -9.98 -0.24 -6.54
CA VAL A 60 -10.69 0.98 -6.15
C VAL A 60 -11.56 1.43 -7.33
N MET A 61 -11.02 1.28 -8.53
CA MET A 61 -11.66 1.66 -9.78
C MET A 61 -13.01 0.99 -10.04
N THR A 62 -13.18 -0.29 -9.65
CA THR A 62 -14.44 -1.02 -9.87
C THR A 62 -15.54 -0.62 -8.89
N ARG A 63 -15.19 0.06 -7.79
CA ARG A 63 -16.15 0.61 -6.82
C ARG A 63 -16.57 2.05 -7.13
N LEU A 64 -15.80 2.77 -7.94
CA LEU A 64 -16.18 4.12 -8.35
C LEU A 64 -17.42 4.10 -9.25
N ARG A 65 -18.36 5.00 -8.98
CA ARG A 65 -19.52 5.30 -9.80
C ARG A 65 -19.12 6.10 -11.04
N GLN A 66 -20.02 6.17 -12.02
CA GLN A 66 -19.78 6.87 -13.30
C GLN A 66 -19.24 8.31 -13.12
N PRO A 67 -19.78 9.15 -12.22
CA PRO A 67 -19.29 10.53 -12.07
C PRO A 67 -17.85 10.61 -11.56
N GLU A 68 -17.49 9.74 -10.62
CA GLU A 68 -16.12 9.66 -10.08
C GLU A 68 -15.13 9.19 -11.16
N ARG A 69 -15.56 8.30 -12.06
CA ARG A 69 -14.75 7.86 -13.21
C ARG A 69 -14.52 8.98 -14.22
N GLN A 70 -15.52 9.84 -14.45
CA GLN A 70 -15.38 10.97 -15.38
C GLN A 70 -14.28 11.94 -14.96
N VAL A 71 -14.16 12.24 -13.65
CA VAL A 71 -13.09 13.10 -13.13
C VAL A 71 -11.71 12.50 -13.44
N LEU A 72 -11.55 11.19 -13.24
CA LEU A 72 -10.30 10.51 -13.54
C LEU A 72 -10.01 10.46 -15.05
N ASP A 73 -11.05 10.31 -15.87
CA ASP A 73 -10.93 10.35 -17.33
C ASP A 73 -10.45 11.71 -17.81
N THR A 74 -11.00 12.81 -17.28
CA THR A 74 -10.55 14.17 -17.58
C THR A 74 -9.08 14.38 -17.20
N LEU A 75 -8.61 13.82 -16.08
CA LEU A 75 -7.20 13.91 -15.69
C LEU A 75 -6.27 13.14 -16.63
N VAL A 76 -6.74 12.04 -17.21
CA VAL A 76 -5.98 11.29 -18.23
C VAL A 76 -5.99 12.03 -19.56
N GLU A 77 -7.16 12.49 -20.00
CA GLU A 77 -7.34 13.22 -21.27
C GLU A 77 -6.56 14.54 -21.30
N SER A 78 -6.48 15.24 -20.18
CA SER A 78 -5.68 16.48 -20.04
C SER A 78 -4.17 16.24 -19.91
N GLY A 79 -3.73 14.98 -19.82
CA GLY A 79 -2.31 14.63 -19.70
C GLY A 79 -1.72 14.80 -18.30
N VAL A 80 -2.53 15.11 -17.28
CA VAL A 80 -2.08 15.16 -15.88
C VAL A 80 -1.62 13.78 -15.39
N ALA A 81 -2.20 12.71 -15.94
CA ALA A 81 -1.82 11.33 -15.65
C ALA A 81 -1.81 10.46 -16.91
N ARG A 82 -0.94 9.45 -16.97
CA ARG A 82 -0.83 8.51 -18.11
C ARG A 82 -1.80 7.33 -18.00
N SER A 83 -2.48 7.19 -16.86
CA SER A 83 -3.48 6.14 -16.63
C SER A 83 -4.46 6.55 -15.54
N ARG A 84 -5.64 5.92 -15.50
CA ARG A 84 -6.65 6.17 -14.44
C ARG A 84 -6.12 5.85 -13.03
N SER A 85 -5.26 4.85 -12.89
CA SER A 85 -4.60 4.53 -11.61
C SER A 85 -3.64 5.64 -11.17
N GLU A 86 -2.89 6.22 -12.12
CA GLU A 86 -2.02 7.38 -11.85
C GLU A 86 -2.84 8.64 -11.54
N ALA A 87 -3.98 8.84 -12.22
CA ALA A 87 -4.92 9.93 -11.93
C ALA A 87 -5.49 9.82 -10.51
N LEU A 88 -5.89 8.62 -10.08
CA LEU A 88 -6.37 8.38 -8.72
C LEU A 88 -5.28 8.67 -7.68
N ALA A 89 -4.05 8.23 -7.92
CA ALA A 89 -2.92 8.53 -7.05
C ALA A 89 -2.64 10.03 -6.97
N TRP A 90 -2.77 10.75 -8.09
CA TRP A 90 -2.66 12.21 -8.14
C TRP A 90 -3.75 12.89 -7.29
N SER A 91 -5.01 12.48 -7.44
CA SER A 91 -6.12 13.03 -6.64
C SER A 91 -5.92 12.82 -5.14
N VAL A 92 -5.44 11.66 -4.71
CA VAL A 92 -5.14 11.38 -3.30
C VAL A 92 -4.03 12.28 -2.76
N ARG A 93 -2.96 12.50 -3.54
CA ARG A 93 -1.87 13.42 -3.15
C ARG A 93 -2.36 14.85 -3.05
N LEU A 94 -3.19 15.30 -3.99
CA LEU A 94 -3.77 16.65 -3.98
C LEU A 94 -4.61 16.88 -2.72
N VAL A 95 -5.48 15.93 -2.37
CA VAL A 95 -6.24 15.99 -1.10
C VAL A 95 -5.31 16.03 0.10
N GLY A 96 -4.25 15.21 0.10
CA GLY A 96 -3.23 15.24 1.14
C GLY A 96 -2.61 16.63 1.34
N GLN A 97 -2.24 17.31 0.26
CA GLN A 97 -1.64 18.66 0.32
C GLN A 97 -2.60 19.73 0.86
N HIS A 98 -3.89 19.61 0.59
CA HIS A 98 -4.87 20.62 1.01
C HIS A 98 -5.56 20.32 2.34
N THR A 99 -5.37 19.12 2.89
CA THR A 99 -6.12 18.66 4.06
C THR A 99 -5.21 17.96 5.07
N GLU A 100 -3.91 18.23 5.02
CA GLU A 100 -2.90 17.59 5.86
C GLU A 100 -3.20 17.76 7.35
N ASP A 101 -3.50 18.99 7.79
CA ASP A 101 -3.78 19.32 9.19
C ASP A 101 -4.96 18.53 9.74
N TRP A 102 -6.08 18.48 9.00
CA TRP A 102 -7.24 17.69 9.39
C TRP A 102 -6.97 16.19 9.37
N LEU A 103 -6.16 15.69 8.43
CA LEU A 103 -5.75 14.29 8.42
C LEU A 103 -4.85 13.94 9.61
N VAL A 104 -4.01 14.88 10.08
CA VAL A 104 -3.24 14.73 11.33
C VAL A 104 -4.19 14.62 12.51
N GLU A 105 -5.14 15.55 12.65
CA GLU A 105 -6.14 15.52 13.74
C GLU A 105 -6.91 14.20 13.77
N LEU A 106 -7.34 13.71 12.61
CA LEU A 106 -8.06 12.43 12.51
C LEU A 106 -7.20 11.25 12.97
N ARG A 107 -5.90 11.21 12.59
CA ARG A 107 -4.98 10.16 13.03
C ARG A 107 -4.76 10.21 14.55
N THR A 108 -4.54 11.40 15.11
CA THR A 108 -4.41 11.61 16.56
C THR A 108 -5.67 11.14 17.31
N ALA A 109 -6.86 11.44 16.79
CA ALA A 109 -8.11 10.97 17.38
C ALA A 109 -8.22 9.44 17.37
N MET A 110 -7.77 8.78 16.29
CA MET A 110 -7.75 7.33 16.18
C MET A 110 -6.78 6.66 17.15
N GLU A 111 -5.61 7.27 17.42
CA GLU A 111 -4.67 6.77 18.45
C GLU A 111 -5.33 6.71 19.83
N SER A 112 -6.08 7.75 20.21
CA SER A 112 -6.86 7.78 21.46
C SER A 112 -7.91 6.67 21.52
N VAL A 113 -8.60 6.41 20.42
CA VAL A 113 -9.56 5.28 20.32
C VAL A 113 -8.85 3.94 20.51
N ASP A 114 -7.67 3.77 19.91
CA ASP A 114 -6.91 2.54 20.03
C ASP A 114 -6.36 2.33 21.45
N GLU A 115 -5.97 3.39 22.16
CA GLU A 115 -5.64 3.34 23.59
C GLU A 115 -6.82 2.90 24.46
N VAL A 116 -8.03 3.40 24.16
CA VAL A 116 -9.25 2.98 24.85
C VAL A 116 -9.55 1.51 24.57
N ARG A 117 -9.40 1.05 23.32
CA ARG A 117 -9.57 -0.36 22.95
C ARG A 117 -8.57 -1.26 23.66
N ALA A 118 -7.31 -0.84 23.76
CA ALA A 118 -6.25 -1.60 24.43
C ALA A 118 -6.49 -1.73 25.95
N ARG A 119 -7.11 -0.72 26.57
CA ARG A 119 -7.55 -0.75 27.99
C ARG A 119 -8.90 -1.45 28.20
N GLY A 120 -9.64 -1.69 27.12
CA GLY A 120 -10.93 -2.37 27.16
C GLY A 120 -10.78 -3.83 27.61
N PRO A 121 -11.85 -4.44 28.14
CA PRO A 121 -11.82 -5.84 28.54
C PRO A 121 -11.46 -6.71 27.32
N GLN A 122 -10.41 -7.53 27.46
CA GLN A 122 -10.09 -8.55 26.46
C GLN A 122 -11.18 -9.60 26.52
N THR A 123 -12.12 -9.56 25.57
CA THR A 123 -13.06 -10.65 25.35
C THR A 123 -12.23 -11.86 24.90
N GLY A 124 -12.02 -12.81 25.83
CA GLY A 124 -11.42 -14.11 25.55
C GLY A 124 -12.26 -14.97 24.63
#